data_AF-A0A950TJ78-F1
#
_entry.id   AF-A0A950TJ78-F1
#
_cell.length_a   1.000
_cell.length_b   1.000
_cell.length_c   1.000
_cell.angle_alpha   90.00
_cell.angle_beta   90.00
_cell.angle_gamma   90.00
#
_symmetry.space_group_name_H-M   'P 1'
#
loop_
_entity.id
_entity.type
_entity.pdbx_description
1 polymer ?
#
loop_
_entity_poly.entity_id
_entity_poly.type
_entity_poly.pdbx_seq_one_letter_code
_entity_poly.pdbx_strand_id
1 'polypeptide(L)'
;VRIVRPRTLVYVAVMLIVGAVMLTTLATRASVGVNVIHDRNPMFVRLSGGAIRNAYTMRILNKATKPRSFAFAVTGIAGASVDIVGIPTPPDGNHAIEVGPDQTREVRVLVTDHQPPTQDSSPITFTVIDRNTGEAARTSDHYFTR
;
A
#
# COMPACT_ATOMS: atom_id res chain seq x y z
N VAL A 1 35.60 -47.48 -6.32
CA VAL A 1 34.57 -46.70 -7.06
C VAL A 1 34.74 -45.23 -6.70
N ARG A 2 35.16 -44.36 -7.64
CA ARG A 2 35.29 -42.90 -7.40
C ARG A 2 34.02 -42.22 -7.93
N ILE A 3 32.98 -42.17 -7.10
CA ILE A 3 31.61 -41.81 -7.51
C ILE A 3 31.41 -40.29 -7.64
N VAL A 4 32.28 -39.48 -7.04
CA VAL A 4 32.06 -38.04 -6.96
C VAL A 4 33.26 -37.27 -7.52
N ARG A 5 33.03 -36.54 -8.61
CA ARG A 5 34.00 -35.58 -9.15
C ARG A 5 33.79 -34.24 -8.44
N PRO A 6 34.82 -33.61 -7.84
CA PRO A 6 34.67 -32.34 -7.12
C PRO A 6 33.96 -31.25 -7.92
N ARG A 7 34.19 -31.18 -9.24
CA ARG A 7 33.50 -30.25 -10.14
C ARG A 7 31.98 -30.46 -10.18
N THR A 8 31.51 -31.70 -10.15
CA THR A 8 30.07 -32.02 -10.13
C THR A 8 29.42 -31.58 -8.83
N LEU A 9 30.11 -31.73 -7.69
CA LEU A 9 29.63 -31.22 -6.40
C LEU A 9 29.43 -29.71 -6.42
N VAL A 10 30.34 -28.96 -7.05
CA VAL A 10 30.21 -27.50 -7.20
C VAL A 10 28.96 -27.14 -7.99
N TYR A 11 28.70 -27.79 -9.13
CA TYR A 11 27.51 -27.50 -9.92
C TYR A 11 26.21 -27.83 -9.18
N VAL A 12 26.15 -28.97 -8.49
CA VAL A 12 24.98 -29.33 -7.69
C VAL A 12 24.77 -28.35 -6.54
N ALA A 13 25.84 -27.92 -5.86
CA ALA A 13 25.75 -26.92 -4.80
C ALA A 13 25.22 -25.58 -5.33
N VAL A 14 25.74 -25.10 -6.45
CA VAL A 14 25.25 -23.85 -7.09
C VAL A 14 23.78 -23.99 -7.49
N MET A 15 23.40 -25.12 -8.08
CA MET A 15 22.02 -25.38 -8.48
C MET A 15 21.07 -25.41 -7.28
N LEU A 16 21.47 -26.02 -6.16
CA LEU A 16 20.71 -26.03 -4.93
C LEU A 16 20.58 -24.63 -4.31
N ILE A 17 21.65 -23.83 -4.35
CA ILE A 17 21.61 -22.44 -3.87
C ILE A 17 20.59 -21.63 -4.68
N VAL A 18 20.67 -21.69 -6.01
CA VAL A 18 19.72 -20.97 -6.89
C VAL A 18 18.29 -21.47 -6.65
N GLY A 19 18.09 -22.78 -6.56
CA GLY A 19 16.78 -23.36 -6.26
C GLY A 19 16.22 -22.89 -4.91
N ALA A 20 17.05 -22.84 -3.86
CA ALA A 20 16.65 -22.35 -2.55
C ALA A 20 16.28 -20.86 -2.57
N VAL A 21 17.05 -20.02 -3.29
CA VAL A 21 16.74 -18.60 -3.47
C VAL A 21 15.40 -18.42 -4.19
N MET A 22 15.13 -19.21 -5.25
CA MET A 22 13.86 -19.14 -5.97
C MET A 22 12.67 -19.56 -5.09
N LEU A 23 12.80 -20.67 -4.37
CA LEU A 23 11.75 -21.18 -3.47
C LEU A 23 11.45 -20.19 -2.33
N THR A 24 12.48 -19.63 -1.70
CA THR A 24 12.31 -18.66 -0.60
C THR A 24 11.67 -17.36 -1.10
N THR A 25 12.05 -16.88 -2.29
CA THR A 25 11.44 -15.71 -2.92
C THR A 25 9.97 -15.95 -3.24
N LEU A 26 9.62 -17.13 -3.75
CA LEU A 26 8.24 -17.48 -4.05
C LEU A 26 7.39 -17.63 -2.78
N ALA A 27 7.95 -18.28 -1.75
CA ALA A 27 7.26 -18.53 -0.48
C ALA A 27 7.00 -17.24 0.34
N THR A 28 7.87 -16.23 0.20
CA THR A 28 7.74 -14.94 0.91
C THR A 28 7.12 -13.83 0.06
N ARG A 29 6.66 -14.14 -1.16
CA ARG A 29 6.04 -13.17 -2.07
C ARG A 29 4.79 -12.56 -1.43
N ALA A 30 4.81 -11.24 -1.28
CA ALA A 30 3.65 -10.48 -0.83
C ALA A 30 2.42 -10.71 -1.74
N SER A 31 1.33 -11.15 -1.13
CA SER A 31 0.04 -11.41 -1.77
C SER A 31 -0.86 -10.16 -1.81
N VAL A 32 -0.45 -9.09 -1.12
CA VAL A 32 -1.12 -7.78 -1.11
C VAL A 32 -0.23 -6.73 -1.76
N GLY A 33 -0.83 -5.78 -2.48
CA GLY A 33 -0.13 -4.61 -3.00
C GLY A 33 -0.95 -3.34 -2.87
N VAL A 34 -0.30 -2.21 -2.65
CA VAL A 34 -0.92 -0.89 -2.70
C VAL A 34 -0.06 0.03 -3.55
N ASN A 35 -0.71 0.81 -4.42
CA ASN A 35 -0.09 1.89 -5.16
C ASN A 35 -0.93 3.14 -4.98
N VAL A 36 -0.30 4.30 -4.79
CA VAL A 36 -0.97 5.58 -4.61
C VAL A 36 -0.43 6.56 -5.62
N ILE A 37 -1.34 7.29 -6.24
CA ILE A 37 -1.03 8.30 -7.24
C ILE A 37 -1.70 9.60 -6.79
N HIS A 38 -0.91 10.62 -6.51
CA HIS A 38 -1.41 11.97 -6.25
C HIS A 38 -2.17 12.54 -7.45
N ASP A 39 -3.37 13.08 -7.20
CA ASP A 39 -4.15 13.79 -8.20
C ASP A 39 -3.55 15.18 -8.42
N ARG A 40 -3.10 15.45 -9.65
CA ARG A 40 -2.34 16.67 -9.97
C ARG A 40 -3.20 17.81 -10.51
N ASN A 41 -4.50 17.62 -10.70
CA ASN A 41 -5.36 18.63 -11.31
C ASN A 41 -6.67 18.83 -10.53
N PRO A 42 -6.67 19.67 -9.48
CA PRO A 42 -5.57 20.45 -8.91
C PRO A 42 -4.73 19.68 -7.88
N MET A 43 -3.47 20.09 -7.70
CA MET A 43 -2.51 19.46 -6.77
C MET A 43 -2.93 19.57 -5.30
N PHE A 44 -3.60 20.66 -4.91
CA PHE A 44 -4.29 20.83 -3.63
C PHE A 44 -5.46 21.79 -3.79
N VAL A 45 -6.45 21.69 -2.89
CA VAL A 45 -7.60 22.60 -2.84
C VAL A 45 -7.67 23.23 -1.45
N ARG A 46 -7.78 24.56 -1.39
CA ARG A 46 -8.08 25.27 -0.15
C ARG A 46 -9.60 25.34 0.02
N LEU A 47 -10.10 24.80 1.12
CA LEU A 47 -11.50 24.88 1.50
C LEU A 47 -11.81 26.24 2.12
N SER A 48 -13.11 26.57 2.17
CA SER A 48 -13.62 27.83 2.73
C SER A 48 -13.18 28.07 4.18
N GLY A 49 -12.98 27.01 4.95
CA GLY A 49 -12.50 27.06 6.34
C GLY A 49 -10.99 27.19 6.50
N GLY A 50 -10.23 27.42 5.41
CA GLY A 50 -8.76 27.50 5.43
C GLY A 50 -8.05 26.14 5.42
N ALA A 51 -8.80 25.05 5.59
CA ALA A 51 -8.30 23.69 5.48
C ALA A 51 -7.78 23.39 4.06
N ILE A 52 -6.75 22.57 3.97
CA ILE A 52 -6.16 22.15 2.69
C ILE A 52 -6.59 20.72 2.43
N ARG A 53 -6.91 20.38 1.19
CA ARG A 53 -7.31 19.04 0.77
C ARG A 53 -6.49 18.59 -0.42
N ASN A 54 -5.91 17.40 -0.30
CA ASN A 54 -5.20 16.72 -1.38
C ASN A 54 -5.98 15.47 -1.76
N ALA A 55 -6.04 15.16 -3.05
CA ALA A 55 -6.72 13.99 -3.56
C ALA A 55 -5.69 12.97 -4.06
N TYR A 56 -5.94 11.71 -3.78
CA TYR A 56 -5.09 10.59 -4.14
C TYR A 56 -5.94 9.48 -4.75
N THR A 57 -5.43 8.83 -5.78
CA THR A 57 -5.99 7.60 -6.31
C THR A 57 -5.19 6.43 -5.78
N MET A 58 -5.81 5.62 -4.94
CA MET A 58 -5.21 4.43 -4.37
C MET A 58 -5.71 3.18 -5.11
N ARG A 59 -4.77 2.36 -5.56
CA ARG A 59 -5.01 1.07 -6.19
C ARG A 59 -4.59 -0.04 -5.24
N ILE A 60 -5.57 -0.77 -4.74
CA ILE A 60 -5.39 -1.92 -3.85
C ILE A 60 -5.42 -3.18 -4.71
N LEU A 61 -4.37 -3.99 -4.62
CA LEU A 61 -4.21 -5.20 -5.41
C LEU A 61 -4.29 -6.43 -4.51
N ASN A 62 -5.27 -7.30 -4.77
CA ASN A 62 -5.37 -8.62 -4.17
C ASN A 62 -4.81 -9.66 -5.14
N LYS A 63 -3.67 -10.29 -4.80
CA LYS A 63 -3.05 -11.35 -5.60
C LYS A 63 -3.40 -12.75 -5.10
N ALA A 64 -4.35 -12.85 -4.17
CA ALA A 64 -4.83 -14.11 -3.66
C ALA A 64 -6.06 -14.58 -4.43
N THR A 65 -6.24 -15.89 -4.47
CA THR A 65 -7.38 -16.56 -5.13
C THR A 65 -8.67 -16.50 -4.31
N LYS A 66 -8.71 -15.71 -3.23
CA LYS A 66 -9.88 -15.53 -2.36
C LYS A 66 -10.17 -14.03 -2.18
N PRO A 67 -11.43 -13.63 -2.02
CA PRO A 67 -11.77 -12.25 -1.66
C PRO A 67 -11.15 -11.90 -0.30
N ARG A 68 -10.68 -10.66 -0.16
CA ARG A 68 -10.04 -10.16 1.05
C ARG A 68 -10.57 -8.77 1.38
N SER A 69 -10.66 -8.50 2.69
CA SER A 69 -11.07 -7.21 3.23
C SER A 69 -9.85 -6.49 3.78
N PHE A 70 -9.60 -5.31 3.24
CA PHE A 70 -8.46 -4.50 3.60
C PHE A 70 -8.88 -3.32 4.47
N ALA A 71 -8.19 -3.16 5.61
CA ALA A 71 -8.24 -1.96 6.42
C ALA A 71 -7.24 -0.92 5.88
N PHE A 72 -7.60 0.34 5.99
CA PHE A 72 -6.81 1.45 5.46
C PHE A 72 -6.44 2.43 6.56
N ALA A 73 -5.19 2.88 6.56
CA ALA A 73 -4.67 3.88 7.47
C ALA A 73 -3.75 4.86 6.74
N VAL A 74 -3.82 6.13 7.13
CA VAL A 74 -2.96 7.19 6.63
C VAL A 74 -2.19 7.79 7.80
N THR A 75 -0.88 7.95 7.64
CA THR A 75 0.00 8.55 8.64
C THR A 75 0.87 9.63 7.99
N GLY A 76 1.37 10.58 8.78
CA GLY A 76 2.25 11.65 8.31
C GLY A 76 1.72 13.06 8.58
N ILE A 77 0.40 13.21 8.76
CA ILE A 77 -0.25 14.48 9.10
C ILE A 77 -1.10 14.28 10.35
N ALA A 78 -0.78 15.00 11.41
CA ALA A 78 -1.49 14.88 12.68
C ALA A 78 -2.88 15.54 12.57
N GLY A 79 -3.93 14.77 12.88
CA GLY A 79 -5.30 15.29 12.86
C GLY A 79 -5.91 15.50 11.47
N ALA A 80 -5.30 14.93 10.41
CA ALA A 80 -5.91 14.95 9.09
C ALA A 80 -7.20 14.11 9.07
N SER A 81 -8.25 14.64 8.45
CA SER A 81 -9.46 13.89 8.13
C SER A 81 -9.29 13.19 6.78
N VAL A 82 -9.67 11.93 6.73
CA VAL A 82 -9.48 11.07 5.56
C VAL A 82 -10.85 10.58 5.11
N ASP A 83 -11.22 10.94 3.87
CA ASP A 83 -12.48 10.56 3.26
C ASP A 83 -12.23 9.68 2.04
N ILE A 84 -13.02 8.62 1.87
CA ILE A 84 -12.95 7.77 0.69
C ILE A 84 -14.19 8.03 -0.16
N VAL A 85 -13.99 8.42 -1.41
CA VAL A 85 -15.10 8.75 -2.31
C VAL A 85 -15.93 7.48 -2.59
N GLY A 86 -17.23 7.57 -2.30
CA GLY A 86 -18.17 6.47 -2.52
C GLY A 86 -18.24 5.44 -1.40
N ILE A 87 -17.48 5.61 -0.31
CA ILE A 87 -17.56 4.76 0.89
C ILE A 87 -17.78 5.66 2.10
N PRO A 88 -18.99 5.65 2.72
CA PRO A 88 -19.23 6.42 3.93
C PRO A 88 -18.24 6.01 5.03
N THR A 89 -17.65 6.99 5.71
CA THR A 89 -16.79 6.77 6.87
C THR A 89 -17.62 6.16 8.00
N PRO A 90 -17.37 4.89 8.41
CA PRO A 90 -18.06 4.31 9.54
C PRO A 90 -17.69 5.07 10.82
N PRO A 91 -18.57 5.14 11.84
CA PRO A 91 -18.28 5.78 13.14
C PRO A 91 -17.00 5.26 13.80
N ASP A 92 -16.64 4.00 13.51
CA ASP A 92 -15.48 3.31 14.06
C ASP A 92 -14.16 3.65 13.34
N GLY A 93 -14.19 4.50 12.29
CA GLY A 93 -13.02 4.90 11.49
C GLY A 93 -12.37 3.78 10.67
N ASN A 94 -12.91 2.56 10.74
CA ASN A 94 -12.30 1.37 10.15
C ASN A 94 -12.87 1.15 8.75
N HIS A 95 -12.26 1.79 7.75
CA HIS A 95 -12.62 1.60 6.34
C HIS A 95 -12.21 0.19 5.89
N ALA A 96 -13.19 -0.70 5.68
CA ALA A 96 -12.96 -2.01 5.09
C ALA A 96 -13.31 -1.98 3.60
N ILE A 97 -12.32 -2.19 2.74
CA ILE A 97 -12.52 -2.31 1.30
C ILE A 97 -12.40 -3.78 0.94
N GLU A 98 -13.49 -4.35 0.42
CA GLU A 98 -13.47 -5.70 -0.13
C GLU A 98 -12.91 -5.67 -1.57
N VAL A 99 -11.94 -6.56 -1.82
CA VAL A 99 -11.34 -6.74 -3.13
C VAL A 99 -11.45 -8.22 -3.48
N GLY A 100 -12.05 -8.51 -4.64
CA GLY A 100 -12.22 -9.87 -5.13
C GLY A 100 -10.88 -10.57 -5.40
N PRO A 101 -10.92 -11.89 -5.68
CA PRO A 101 -9.72 -12.66 -5.99
C PRO A 101 -9.06 -12.16 -7.28
N ASP A 102 -7.74 -12.05 -7.27
CA ASP A 102 -6.93 -11.59 -8.42
C ASP A 102 -7.40 -10.25 -9.04
N GLN A 103 -8.00 -9.38 -8.21
CA GLN A 103 -8.53 -8.09 -8.63
C GLN A 103 -7.75 -6.91 -8.08
N THR A 104 -7.82 -5.80 -8.82
CA THR A 104 -7.42 -4.48 -8.33
C THR A 104 -8.67 -3.64 -8.08
N ARG A 105 -8.76 -3.03 -6.91
CA ARG A 105 -9.79 -2.04 -6.60
C ARG A 105 -9.15 -0.66 -6.54
N GLU A 106 -9.72 0.27 -7.28
CA GLU A 106 -9.32 1.68 -7.27
C GLU A 106 -10.29 2.47 -6.40
N VAL A 107 -9.74 3.28 -5.50
CA VAL A 107 -10.50 4.18 -4.64
C VAL A 107 -9.84 5.55 -4.63
N ARG A 108 -10.66 6.59 -4.65
CA ARG A 108 -10.19 7.97 -4.49
C ARG A 108 -10.24 8.34 -3.01
N VAL A 109 -9.08 8.72 -2.47
CA VAL A 109 -8.90 9.13 -1.08
C VAL A 109 -8.66 10.64 -1.05
N LEU A 110 -9.39 11.32 -0.19
CA LEU A 110 -9.25 12.74 0.09
C LEU A 110 -8.63 12.88 1.47
N VAL A 111 -7.47 13.51 1.55
CA VAL A 111 -6.82 13.83 2.83
C VAL A 111 -6.98 15.33 3.05
N THR A 112 -7.60 15.71 4.17
CA THR A 112 -7.84 17.10 4.53
C THR A 112 -7.10 17.44 5.81
N ASP A 113 -6.23 18.44 5.75
CA ASP A 113 -5.57 19.01 6.92
C ASP A 113 -6.28 20.28 7.35
N HIS A 114 -6.69 20.32 8.62
CA HIS A 114 -7.34 21.47 9.25
C HIS A 114 -6.37 22.37 10.01
N GLN A 115 -5.13 21.91 10.20
CA GLN A 115 -4.09 22.70 10.84
C GLN A 115 -3.44 23.64 9.83
N PRO A 116 -2.94 24.81 10.28
CA PRO A 116 -2.17 25.69 9.41
C PRO A 116 -0.91 24.96 8.94
N PRO A 117 -0.59 25.02 7.64
CA PRO A 117 0.55 24.29 7.10
C PRO A 117 1.86 24.81 7.70
N THR A 118 2.67 23.89 8.22
CA THR A 118 4.00 24.21 8.78
C THR A 118 5.10 24.11 7.73
N GLN A 119 4.86 23.36 6.65
CA GLN A 119 5.78 23.14 5.52
C GLN A 119 4.98 23.11 4.21
N ASP A 120 5.63 23.44 3.09
CA ASP A 120 5.02 23.43 1.76
C ASP A 120 4.68 22.00 1.29
N SER A 121 5.44 21.02 1.76
CA SER A 121 5.24 19.59 1.49
C SER A 121 5.53 18.75 2.74
N SER A 122 4.75 17.71 2.99
CA SER A 122 4.96 16.78 4.11
C SER A 122 4.84 15.34 3.63
N PRO A 123 5.72 14.42 4.06
CA PRO A 123 5.63 13.02 3.66
C PRO A 123 4.39 12.38 4.28
N ILE A 124 3.64 11.65 3.47
CA ILE A 124 2.43 10.92 3.88
C ILE A 124 2.58 9.45 3.52
N THR A 125 2.21 8.56 4.43
CA THR A 125 2.29 7.11 4.23
C THR A 125 0.91 6.50 4.28
N PHE A 126 0.58 5.79 3.21
CA PHE A 126 -0.64 5.02 3.08
C PHE A 126 -0.33 3.56 3.43
N THR A 127 -1.06 3.02 4.40
CA THR A 127 -0.93 1.63 4.86
C THR A 127 -2.24 0.91 4.61
N VAL A 128 -2.14 -0.25 3.96
CA VAL A 128 -3.25 -1.16 3.73
C VAL A 128 -2.94 -2.46 4.45
N ILE A 129 -3.86 -2.94 5.29
CA ILE A 129 -3.68 -4.12 6.13
C ILE A 129 -4.81 -5.11 5.82
N ASP A 130 -4.45 -6.32 5.43
CA ASP A 130 -5.42 -7.42 5.31
C ASP A 130 -5.94 -7.81 6.69
N ARG A 131 -7.26 -7.73 6.90
CA ARG A 131 -7.89 -8.04 8.19
C ARG A 131 -7.79 -9.51 8.59
N ASN A 132 -7.65 -10.41 7.62
CA ASN A 132 -7.65 -11.85 7.86
C ASN A 132 -6.23 -12.39 8.08
N THR A 133 -5.27 -11.90 7.30
CA THR A 133 -3.88 -12.40 7.34
C THR A 133 -2.93 -11.52 8.14
N GLY A 134 -3.28 -10.26 8.39
CA GLY A 134 -2.39 -9.25 8.97
C GLY A 134 -1.30 -8.76 8.01
N GLU A 135 -1.29 -9.22 6.76
CA GLU A 135 -0.33 -8.77 5.75
C GLU A 135 -0.55 -7.29 5.43
N ALA A 136 0.52 -6.49 5.51
CA ALA A 136 0.46 -5.06 5.29
C ALA A 136 1.27 -4.66 4.05
N ALA A 137 0.68 -3.79 3.23
CA ALA A 137 1.37 -3.09 2.15
C ALA A 137 1.40 -1.60 2.47
N ARG A 138 2.55 -0.95 2.23
CA ARG A 138 2.76 0.47 2.51
C ARG A 138 3.28 1.16 1.28
N THR A 139 2.82 2.39 1.07
CA THR A 139 3.39 3.28 0.07
C THR A 139 3.44 4.70 0.59
N SER A 140 4.51 5.42 0.27
CA SER A 140 4.74 6.79 0.70
C SER A 140 4.58 7.74 -0.47
N ASP A 141 3.93 8.86 -0.24
CA ASP A 141 3.83 9.99 -1.17
C ASP A 141 4.01 11.31 -0.39
N HIS A 142 3.71 12.43 -1.03
CA HIS A 142 3.80 13.77 -0.44
C HIS A 142 2.43 14.43 -0.40
N TYR A 143 2.22 15.21 0.66
CA TYR A 143 1.08 16.09 0.84
C TYR A 143 1.51 17.52 0.64
N PHE A 144 0.80 18.26 -0.21
CA PHE A 144 1.19 19.61 -0.61
C PHE A 144 0.23 20.65 -0.03
N THR A 145 0.79 21.79 0.36
CA THR A 145 0.04 22.87 1.01
C THR A 145 0.22 24.23 0.32
N ARG A 146 1.22 24.35 -0.55
CA ARG A 146 1.56 25.56 -1.29
C ARG A 146 2.05 25.25 -2.70
#